data_AF-A0A1Q5UP78-F1
#
_entry.id   AF-A0A1Q5UP78-F1
#
_cell.length_a   1.000
_cell.length_b   1.000
_cell.length_c   1.000
_cell.angle_alpha   90.00
_cell.angle_beta   90.00
_cell.angle_gamma   90.00
#
_symmetry.space_group_name_H-M   'P 1'
#
loop_
_entity.id
_entity.type
_entity.pdbx_description
1 polymer ?
#
loop_
_entity_poly.entity_id
_entity_poly.type
_entity_poly.pdbx_seq_one_letter_code
_entity_poly.pdbx_strand_id
1 'polypeptide(L)'
;MTVSYQNTLFPDDEILRLLFKAARSSKRDIIVDFLSGITADYTQLLADVIKTRQRVWTNAKRSTFDDRGLILPESPYVFLLATSSYLVPVASFAILSIGAAICPMCKLLQLDPTQFTTENILI
;
A
#
# COMPACT_ATOMS: atom_id res chain seq x y z
N MET A 1 21.08 1.69 22.92
CA MET A 1 19.64 1.79 22.61
C MET A 1 19.26 0.60 21.76
N THR A 2 18.58 -0.37 22.35
CA THR A 2 18.25 -1.64 21.71
C THR A 2 16.97 -1.44 20.90
N VAL A 3 17.08 -1.49 19.56
CA VAL A 3 15.90 -1.52 18.68
C VAL A 3 15.23 -2.87 18.91
N SER A 4 14.18 -2.90 19.71
CA SER A 4 13.31 -4.07 19.84
C SER A 4 12.65 -4.30 18.49
N TYR A 5 13.03 -5.36 17.78
CA TYR A 5 12.26 -5.87 16.66
C TYR A 5 10.90 -6.28 17.20
N GLN A 6 9.90 -5.40 17.08
CA GLN A 6 8.54 -5.74 17.44
C GLN A 6 8.09 -6.87 16.50
N ASN A 7 7.69 -7.98 17.11
CA ASN A 7 7.12 -9.15 16.44
C ASN A 7 5.74 -8.75 15.89
N THR A 8 5.73 -8.05 14.76
CA THR A 8 4.56 -7.39 14.19
C THR A 8 3.90 -8.32 13.18
N LEU A 9 2.81 -8.94 13.62
CA LEU A 9 2.02 -9.85 12.79
C LEU A 9 1.32 -9.06 11.69
N PHE A 10 1.25 -9.64 10.49
CA PHE A 10 0.34 -9.13 9.45
C PHE A 10 -1.10 -9.40 9.90
N PRO A 11 -2.08 -8.54 9.53
CA PRO A 11 -3.47 -8.85 9.76
C PRO A 11 -3.86 -10.11 9.00
N ASP A 12 -4.84 -10.83 9.54
CA ASP A 12 -5.40 -11.99 8.87
C ASP A 12 -6.32 -11.54 7.72
N ASP A 13 -5.69 -11.21 6.60
CA ASP A 13 -6.34 -10.65 5.42
C ASP A 13 -6.08 -11.57 4.20
N GLU A 14 -7.15 -11.92 3.49
CA GLU A 14 -7.11 -12.84 2.36
C GLU A 14 -6.24 -12.31 1.21
N ILE A 15 -6.31 -11.00 0.93
CA ILE A 15 -5.56 -10.35 -0.14
C ILE A 15 -4.05 -10.42 0.17
N LEU A 16 -3.65 -10.20 1.42
CA LEU A 16 -2.25 -10.36 1.83
C LEU A 16 -1.78 -11.81 1.74
N ARG A 17 -2.59 -12.79 2.17
CA ARG A 17 -2.28 -14.22 2.04
C ARG A 17 -2.05 -14.62 0.57
N LEU A 18 -2.88 -14.10 -0.34
CA LEU A 18 -2.73 -14.32 -1.77
C LEU A 18 -1.44 -13.70 -2.32
N LEU A 19 -1.07 -12.49 -1.89
CA LEU A 19 0.20 -11.86 -2.24
C LEU A 19 1.40 -12.71 -1.80
N PHE A 20 1.41 -13.19 -0.55
CA PHE A 20 2.47 -14.08 -0.05
C PHE A 20 2.58 -15.39 -0.84
N LYS A 21 1.43 -15.97 -1.20
CA LYS A 21 1.39 -17.19 -2.02
C LYS A 21 1.97 -16.92 -3.41
N ALA A 22 1.53 -15.84 -4.05
CA ALA A 22 1.97 -15.46 -5.39
C ALA A 22 3.49 -15.18 -5.45
N ALA A 23 4.04 -14.49 -4.46
CA ALA A 23 5.48 -14.22 -4.34
C ALA A 23 6.34 -15.48 -4.22
N ARG A 24 5.78 -16.59 -3.72
CA ARG A 24 6.48 -17.88 -3.64
C ARG A 24 6.38 -18.70 -4.93
N SER A 25 5.34 -18.48 -5.72
CA SER A 25 5.00 -19.34 -6.86
C SER A 25 5.29 -18.73 -8.24
N SER A 26 5.54 -17.43 -8.35
CA SER A 26 5.69 -16.74 -9.63
C SER A 26 6.83 -15.73 -9.61
N LYS A 27 7.66 -15.79 -10.66
CA LYS A 27 8.67 -14.76 -11.01
C LYS A 27 8.30 -13.99 -12.27
N ARG A 28 7.02 -13.99 -12.64
CA ARG A 28 6.55 -13.23 -13.80
C ARG A 28 6.45 -11.76 -13.44
N ASP A 29 6.83 -10.90 -14.37
CA ASP A 29 6.58 -9.47 -14.27
C ASP A 29 5.06 -9.24 -14.23
N ILE A 30 4.60 -8.50 -13.21
CA ILE A 30 3.18 -8.22 -12.97
C ILE A 30 2.85 -6.74 -13.10
N ILE A 31 3.83 -5.87 -12.93
CA ILE A 31 3.66 -4.43 -13.07
C ILE A 31 4.81 -3.90 -13.92
N VAL A 32 4.45 -3.22 -15.00
CA VAL A 32 5.36 -2.49 -15.87
C VAL A 32 4.92 -1.03 -15.86
N ASP A 33 5.68 -0.19 -15.18
CA ASP A 33 5.45 1.25 -15.09
C ASP A 33 6.47 1.98 -15.96
N PHE A 34 6.10 2.23 -17.22
CA PHE A 34 6.98 2.85 -18.21
C PHE A 34 7.47 4.24 -17.82
N LEU A 35 6.68 5.00 -17.06
CA LEU A 35 7.03 6.37 -16.67
C LEU A 35 8.14 6.39 -15.60
N SER A 36 8.15 5.41 -14.70
CA SER A 36 9.19 5.28 -13.68
C SER A 36 10.30 4.30 -14.07
N GLY A 37 10.16 3.58 -15.19
CA GLY A 37 11.09 2.55 -15.64
C GLY A 37 11.07 1.29 -14.77
N ILE A 38 10.03 1.11 -13.95
CA ILE A 38 9.94 -0.01 -13.02
C ILE A 38 9.27 -1.20 -13.71
N THR A 39 9.92 -2.36 -13.63
CA THR A 39 9.33 -3.66 -13.92
C THR A 39 9.47 -4.52 -12.67
N ALA A 40 8.36 -5.01 -12.15
CA ALA A 40 8.33 -5.71 -10.87
C ALA A 40 7.55 -7.03 -10.96
N ASP A 41 8.11 -8.07 -10.33
CA ASP A 41 7.45 -9.33 -10.03
C ASP A 41 6.80 -9.30 -8.63
N TYR A 42 6.16 -10.40 -8.22
CA TYR A 42 5.57 -10.51 -6.88
C TYR A 42 6.60 -10.45 -5.75
N THR A 43 7.85 -10.88 -5.99
CA THR A 43 8.92 -10.85 -4.99
C THR A 43 9.31 -9.41 -4.69
N GLN A 44 9.55 -8.62 -5.73
CA GLN A 44 9.89 -7.22 -5.65
C GLN A 44 8.75 -6.41 -5.04
N LEU A 45 7.50 -6.65 -5.48
CA LEU A 45 6.32 -6.02 -4.89
C LEU A 45 6.23 -6.30 -3.39
N LEU A 46 6.36 -7.56 -2.97
CA LEU A 46 6.28 -7.94 -1.55
C LEU A 46 7.41 -7.30 -0.73
N ALA A 47 8.63 -7.28 -1.26
CA ALA A 47 9.77 -6.64 -0.59
C ALA A 47 9.52 -5.14 -0.37
N ASP A 48 8.99 -4.46 -1.39
CA ASP A 48 8.66 -3.04 -1.31
C ASP A 48 7.48 -2.75 -0.37
N VAL A 49 6.50 -3.65 -0.29
CA VAL A 49 5.41 -3.59 0.69
C VAL A 49 5.95 -3.68 2.11
N ILE A 50 6.82 -4.64 2.41
CA ILE A 50 7.43 -4.80 3.74
C ILE A 50 8.23 -3.55 4.12
N LYS A 51 9.03 -3.02 3.18
CA LYS A 51 9.82 -1.81 3.39
C LYS A 51 8.93 -0.58 3.61
N THR A 52 7.83 -0.48 2.87
CA THR A 52 6.88 0.63 3.00
C THR A 52 6.11 0.55 4.30
N ARG A 53 5.65 -0.64 4.72
CA ARG A 53 5.05 -0.90 6.04
C ARG A 53 5.96 -0.42 7.17
N GLN A 54 7.24 -0.80 7.12
CA GLN A 54 8.22 -0.38 8.12
C GLN A 54 8.38 1.15 8.17
N ARG A 55 8.37 1.81 7.01
CA ARG A 55 8.42 3.27 6.92
C ARG A 55 7.18 3.91 7.54
N VAL A 56 5.98 3.36 7.31
CA VAL A 56 4.75 3.86 7.93
C VAL A 56 4.86 3.81 9.46
N TRP A 57 5.27 2.68 10.03
CA TRP A 57 5.47 2.58 11.48
C TRP A 57 6.53 3.55 12.03
N THR A 58 7.63 3.72 11.29
CA THR A 58 8.74 4.57 11.75
C THR A 58 8.35 6.06 11.76
N ASN A 59 7.46 6.47 10.87
CA ASN A 59 7.06 7.88 10.73
C ASN A 59 5.75 8.23 11.46
N ALA A 60 4.91 7.25 11.76
CA ALA A 60 3.67 7.46 12.51
C ALA A 60 3.93 7.54 14.03
N LYS A 61 2.99 8.15 14.76
CA LYS A 61 3.04 8.18 16.22
C LYS A 61 2.79 6.77 16.75
N ARG A 62 3.53 6.35 17.77
CA ARG A 62 3.35 5.01 18.39
C ARG A 62 1.92 4.79 18.90
N SER A 63 1.27 5.86 19.36
CA SER A 63 -0.13 5.85 19.81
C SER A 63 -1.14 5.59 18.69
N THR A 64 -0.72 5.47 17.43
CA THR A 64 -1.57 5.11 16.29
C THR A 64 -1.78 3.60 16.17
N PHE A 65 -0.94 2.79 16.84
CA PHE A 65 -0.97 1.34 16.71
C PHE A 65 -1.30 0.64 18.03
N ASP A 66 -1.93 -0.53 17.93
CA ASP A 66 -2.06 -1.48 19.03
C ASP A 66 -0.74 -2.21 19.31
N ASP A 67 -0.72 -3.07 20.34
CA ASP A 67 0.47 -3.84 20.72
C ASP A 67 0.94 -4.84 19.66
N ARG A 68 0.11 -5.13 18.64
CA ARG A 68 0.44 -6.01 17.51
C ARG A 68 0.99 -5.22 16.32
N GLY A 69 1.01 -3.90 16.38
CA GLY A 69 1.43 -3.01 15.30
C GLY A 69 0.34 -2.76 14.25
N LEU A 70 -0.93 -3.04 14.58
CA LEU A 70 -2.08 -2.73 13.73
C LEU A 70 -2.66 -1.37 14.10
N ILE A 71 -3.25 -0.66 13.14
CA ILE A 71 -3.86 0.65 13.36
C ILE A 71 -5.03 0.51 14.35
N LEU A 72 -5.17 1.52 15.22
CA LEU A 72 -6.27 1.57 16.17
C LEU A 72 -7.62 1.85 15.44
N PRO A 73 -8.73 1.22 15.86
CA PRO A 73 -10.03 1.35 15.17
C PRO A 73 -10.61 2.77 15.12
N GLU A 74 -10.17 3.67 15.99
CA GLU A 74 -10.66 5.04 16.10
C GLU A 74 -10.23 5.92 14.92
N SER A 75 -9.17 5.54 14.20
CA SER A 75 -8.71 6.26 13.00
C SER A 75 -8.11 5.29 11.98
N PRO A 76 -8.93 4.46 11.32
CA PRO A 76 -8.44 3.35 10.52
C PRO A 76 -8.04 3.78 9.09
N TYR A 77 -8.17 5.05 8.73
CA TYR A 77 -7.98 5.51 7.35
C TYR A 77 -6.59 6.07 7.11
N VAL A 78 -5.94 5.59 6.05
CA VAL A 78 -4.70 6.19 5.53
C VAL A 78 -4.97 6.75 4.14
N PHE A 79 -4.73 8.06 3.99
CA PHE A 79 -4.82 8.74 2.70
C PHE A 79 -3.64 8.36 1.81
N LEU A 80 -3.94 7.83 0.63
CA LEU A 80 -2.96 7.41 -0.34
C LEU A 80 -2.88 8.42 -1.47
N LEU A 81 -1.78 9.17 -1.53
CA LEU A 81 -1.44 10.02 -2.67
C LEU A 81 -0.12 9.54 -3.27
N ALA A 82 -0.20 8.83 -4.40
CA ALA A 82 0.96 8.30 -5.12
C ALA A 82 1.13 8.98 -6.49
N THR A 83 2.38 9.17 -6.90
CA THR A 83 2.72 9.86 -8.16
C THR A 83 3.00 8.91 -9.32
N SER A 84 3.15 7.61 -9.07
CA SER A 84 3.39 6.61 -10.11
C SER A 84 2.49 5.39 -9.95
N SER A 85 2.27 4.68 -11.05
CA SER A 85 1.38 3.51 -11.10
C SER A 85 1.91 2.34 -10.27
N TYR A 86 3.24 2.18 -10.14
CA TYR A 86 3.84 1.15 -9.27
C TYR A 86 3.70 1.47 -7.77
N LEU A 87 3.74 2.74 -7.38
CA LEU A 87 3.64 3.12 -5.97
C LEU A 87 2.24 2.89 -5.40
N VAL A 88 1.20 2.95 -6.23
CA VAL A 88 -0.19 2.68 -5.81
C VAL A 88 -0.33 1.29 -5.18
N PRO A 89 -0.04 0.16 -5.85
CA PRO A 89 -0.17 -1.16 -5.24
C PRO A 89 0.78 -1.35 -4.04
N VAL A 90 2.03 -0.91 -4.13
CA VAL A 90 2.99 -1.00 -3.00
C VAL A 90 2.43 -0.35 -1.74
N ALA A 91 1.94 0.88 -1.86
CA ALA A 91 1.41 1.60 -0.72
C ALA A 91 0.05 1.05 -0.25
N SER A 92 -0.83 0.64 -1.16
CA SER A 92 -2.09 -0.02 -0.83
C SER A 92 -1.87 -1.27 0.02
N PHE A 93 -1.02 -2.19 -0.42
CA PHE A 93 -0.71 -3.40 0.36
C PHE A 93 0.00 -3.07 1.68
N ALA A 94 0.84 -2.03 1.72
CA ALA A 94 1.46 -1.59 2.97
C ALA A 94 0.43 -1.05 3.97
N ILE A 95 -0.56 -0.28 3.51
CA ILE A 95 -1.68 0.20 4.33
C ILE A 95 -2.52 -0.96 4.85
N LEU A 96 -2.89 -1.90 3.97
CA LEU A 96 -3.63 -3.11 4.38
C LEU A 96 -2.82 -3.93 5.39
N SER A 97 -1.50 -4.01 5.25
CA SER A 97 -0.62 -4.76 6.16
C SER A 97 -0.52 -4.21 7.58
N ILE A 98 -1.02 -3.00 7.83
CA ILE A 98 -1.16 -2.43 9.17
C ILE A 98 -2.63 -2.43 9.64
N GLY A 99 -3.53 -3.11 8.93
CA GLY A 99 -4.95 -3.19 9.29
C GLY A 99 -5.75 -1.92 8.98
N ALA A 100 -5.21 -1.02 8.17
CA ALA A 100 -5.87 0.23 7.80
C ALA A 100 -6.68 0.10 6.52
N ALA A 101 -7.72 0.93 6.41
CA ALA A 101 -8.46 1.19 5.19
C ALA A 101 -7.74 2.24 4.33
N ILE A 102 -7.75 2.03 3.02
CA ILE A 102 -7.14 2.95 2.05
C ILE A 102 -8.16 4.02 1.68
N CYS A 103 -7.76 5.29 1.78
CA CYS A 103 -8.51 6.41 1.21
C CYS A 103 -7.71 6.97 0.00
N PRO A 104 -8.00 6.54 -1.24
CA PRO A 104 -7.26 6.99 -2.40
C PRO A 104 -7.50 8.48 -2.64
N MET A 105 -6.43 9.23 -2.80
CA MET A 105 -6.45 10.65 -3.15
C MET A 105 -5.89 10.79 -4.56
N CYS A 106 -6.64 11.44 -5.44
CA CYS A 106 -6.11 11.91 -6.71
C CYS A 106 -5.63 13.36 -6.55
N LYS A 107 -4.52 13.72 -7.21
CA LYS A 107 -4.39 15.12 -7.60
C LYS A 107 -5.50 15.35 -8.61
N LEU A 108 -6.42 16.28 -8.31
CA LEU A 108 -7.21 16.89 -9.37
C LEU A 108 -6.17 17.54 -10.29
N LEU A 109 -5.79 16.83 -11.36
CA LEU A 109 -5.24 17.52 -12.51
C LEU A 109 -6.26 18.61 -12.83
N GLN A 110 -5.80 19.82 -13.10
CA GLN A 110 -6.65 20.85 -13.71
C GLN A 110 -7.04 20.33 -15.10
N LEU A 111 -7.94 19.36 -15.12
CA LEU A 111 -8.61 18.91 -16.31
C LEU A 111 -9.56 20.02 -16.64
N ASP A 112 -9.47 20.51 -17.88
CA ASP A 112 -10.46 21.39 -18.46
C ASP A 112 -11.85 20.78 -18.16
N PRO A 113 -12.79 21.54 -17.58
CA PRO A 113 -14.13 21.05 -17.24
C PRO A 113 -14.88 20.47 -18.45
N THR A 114 -14.43 20.70 -19.68
CA THR A 114 -14.94 20.07 -20.90
C THR A 114 -14.61 18.56 -21.03
N GLN A 115 -13.68 18.01 -20.24
CA GLN A 115 -13.31 16.59 -20.30
C GLN A 115 -14.02 15.69 -19.28
N PHE A 116 -14.84 16.26 -18.39
CA PHE A 116 -15.68 15.46 -17.49
C PHE A 116 -17.00 15.11 -18.19
N THR A 117 -16.97 14.11 -19.07
CA THR A 117 -18.19 13.44 -19.51
C THR A 117 -18.58 12.35 -18.52
N THR A 118 -19.89 12.15 -18.35
CA THR A 118 -20.54 11.24 -17.38
C THR A 118 -20.18 9.76 -17.58
N GLU A 119 -19.37 9.43 -18.58
CA GLU A 119 -18.96 8.06 -18.93
C GLU A 119 -17.76 7.55 -18.11
N ASN A 120 -17.07 8.41 -17.35
CA ASN A 120 -15.87 8.05 -16.59
C ASN A 120 -16.08 7.87 -15.08
N ILE A 121 -17.33 7.72 -14.63
CA ILE A 121 -17.65 7.32 -13.26
C ILE A 121 -18.27 5.92 -13.31
N LEU A 122 -17.42 4.89 -13.25
CA LEU A 122 -17.86 3.53 -12.96
C LEU A 122 -18.07 3.43 -11.43
N ILE A 123 -19.33 3.23 -11.04
CA ILE A 123 -19.72 2.70 -9.72
C ILE A 123 -19.63 1.19 -9.79
#